data_AF-A0A259RSS5-F1
#
_entry.id   AF-A0A259RSS5-F1
#
_cell.length_a   1.000
_cell.length_b   1.000
_cell.length_c   1.000
_cell.angle_alpha   90.00
_cell.angle_beta   90.00
_cell.angle_gamma   90.00
#
_symmetry.space_group_name_H-M   'P 1'
#
loop_
_entity.id
_entity.type
_entity.pdbx_description
1 polymer ?
#
loop_
_entity_poly.entity_id
_entity_poly.type
_entity_poly.pdbx_seq_one_letter_code
_entity_poly.pdbx_strand_id
1 'polypeptide(L)'
;MSSTDTTQEIGEGGTRAVTHDPEATKKIANRLRRAHGQLAAVIGAVESGEDCRTVVQQLSAVTKALDRAGFLVISTALRECLTDPGAEGSPNPEELEKLFLSLA
;
A
#
# COMPACT_ATOMS: atom_id res chain seq x y z
N MET A 1 -27.56 11.81 -43.80
CA MET A 1 -26.24 11.18 -43.55
C MET A 1 -25.73 11.77 -42.24
N SER A 2 -26.32 11.34 -41.11
CA SER A 2 -25.69 10.45 -40.11
C SER A 2 -24.36 11.04 -39.60
N SER A 3 -24.35 11.86 -38.55
CA SER A 3 -24.33 11.49 -37.12
C SER A 3 -23.17 10.56 -36.75
N THR A 4 -22.19 11.14 -36.03
CA THR A 4 -21.41 10.67 -34.84
C THR A 4 -20.13 11.51 -34.82
N ASP A 5 -19.96 12.52 -33.95
CA ASP A 5 -19.73 12.44 -32.49
C ASP A 5 -18.69 11.38 -32.11
N THR A 6 -17.55 11.84 -31.59
CA THR A 6 -16.85 11.28 -30.42
C THR A 6 -15.61 12.14 -30.17
N THR A 7 -15.78 13.13 -29.29
CA THR A 7 -14.72 13.53 -28.37
C THR A 7 -14.26 12.29 -27.60
N GLN A 8 -12.96 12.00 -27.56
CA GLN A 8 -12.44 11.14 -26.51
C GLN A 8 -11.18 11.75 -25.90
N GLU A 9 -11.41 12.39 -24.76
CA GLU A 9 -10.43 12.57 -23.70
C GLU A 9 -9.99 11.21 -23.19
N ILE A 10 -8.69 11.04 -22.95
CA ILE A 10 -8.18 10.09 -21.97
C ILE A 10 -7.10 10.78 -21.15
N GLY A 11 -7.51 11.27 -19.98
CA GLY A 11 -6.60 11.51 -18.87
C GLY A 11 -6.24 10.17 -18.25
N GLU A 12 -5.01 9.71 -18.43
CA GLU A 12 -4.54 8.44 -17.86
C GLU A 12 -3.88 8.67 -16.51
N GLY A 13 -4.71 8.99 -15.52
CA GLY A 13 -4.44 8.77 -14.10
C GLY A 13 -5.01 7.44 -13.66
N GLY A 14 -4.62 6.34 -14.31
CA GLY A 14 -5.13 5.01 -14.00
C GLY A 14 -4.74 4.59 -12.59
N THR A 15 -5.73 4.35 -11.72
CA THR A 15 -5.51 3.74 -10.40
C THR A 15 -4.93 2.35 -10.61
N ARG A 16 -3.60 2.24 -10.52
CA ARG A 16 -2.92 0.94 -10.57
C ARG A 16 -3.27 0.15 -9.31
N ALA A 17 -3.78 -1.06 -9.50
CA ALA A 17 -4.00 -2.00 -8.42
C ALA A 17 -2.66 -2.33 -7.75
N VAL A 18 -2.69 -2.57 -6.43
CA VAL A 18 -1.50 -2.90 -5.62
C VAL A 18 -0.79 -4.18 -6.12
N THR A 19 -1.53 -5.09 -6.73
CA THR A 19 -1.09 -6.37 -7.31
C THR A 19 -2.25 -6.99 -8.10
N HIS A 20 -1.96 -7.85 -9.08
CA HIS A 20 -2.98 -8.65 -9.79
C HIS A 20 -3.25 -10.01 -9.14
N ASP A 21 -2.49 -10.38 -8.10
CA ASP A 21 -2.69 -11.61 -7.31
C ASP A 21 -3.74 -11.39 -6.19
N PRO A 22 -4.90 -12.07 -6.24
CA PRO A 22 -5.94 -11.92 -5.23
C PRO A 22 -5.52 -12.44 -3.85
N GLU A 23 -4.63 -13.45 -3.78
CA GLU A 23 -4.13 -13.95 -2.50
C GLU A 23 -3.12 -12.99 -1.88
N ALA A 24 -2.25 -12.38 -2.70
CA ALA A 24 -1.38 -11.31 -2.24
C ALA A 24 -2.19 -10.10 -1.72
N THR A 25 -3.22 -9.70 -2.47
CA THR A 25 -4.17 -8.65 -2.05
C THR A 25 -4.77 -8.95 -0.68
N LYS A 26 -5.30 -10.16 -0.49
CA LYS A 26 -5.89 -10.59 0.80
C LYS A 26 -4.87 -10.57 1.93
N LYS A 27 -3.64 -11.03 1.68
CA LYS A 27 -2.56 -11.05 2.67
C LYS A 27 -2.15 -9.63 3.10
N ILE A 28 -2.02 -8.70 2.15
CA ILE A 28 -1.74 -7.28 2.40
C ILE A 28 -2.86 -6.66 3.21
N ALA A 29 -4.13 -6.83 2.77
CA ALA A 29 -5.29 -6.31 3.47
C ALA A 29 -5.38 -6.81 4.92
N ASN A 30 -5.08 -8.09 5.17
CA ASN A 30 -5.06 -8.64 6.52
C ASN A 30 -3.98 -8.03 7.42
N ARG A 31 -2.82 -7.64 6.88
CA ARG A 31 -1.78 -6.93 7.65
C ARG A 31 -2.20 -5.51 7.97
N LEU A 32 -2.76 -4.79 6.99
CA LEU A 32 -3.28 -3.44 7.19
C LEU A 32 -4.42 -3.41 8.22
N ARG A 33 -5.34 -4.39 8.19
CA ARG A 33 -6.39 -4.53 9.22
C ARG A 33 -5.82 -4.73 10.63
N ARG A 34 -4.72 -5.48 10.77
CA ARG A 34 -4.04 -5.63 12.06
C ARG A 34 -3.42 -4.32 12.52
N ALA A 35 -2.72 -3.61 11.64
CA ALA A 35 -2.15 -2.29 11.95
C ALA A 35 -3.25 -1.28 12.34
N HIS A 36 -4.39 -1.31 11.65
CA HIS A 36 -5.57 -0.51 12.00
C HIS A 36 -6.09 -0.82 13.42
N GLY A 37 -6.20 -2.10 13.79
CA GLY A 37 -6.59 -2.47 15.16
C GLY A 37 -5.60 -1.99 16.22
N GLN A 38 -4.30 -2.01 15.93
CA GLN A 38 -3.28 -1.45 16.82
C GLN A 38 -3.39 0.08 16.93
N LEU A 39 -3.64 0.78 15.82
CA LEU A 39 -3.84 2.22 15.83
C LEU A 39 -5.10 2.61 16.62
N ALA A 40 -6.20 1.85 16.47
CA ALA A 40 -7.40 2.06 17.27
C ALA A 40 -7.12 1.92 18.78
N ALA A 41 -6.28 0.95 19.18
CA ALA A 41 -5.84 0.81 20.57
C ALA A 41 -5.02 2.01 21.06
N VAL A 42 -4.10 2.53 20.23
CA VAL A 42 -3.32 3.74 20.53
C VAL A 42 -4.23 4.95 20.75
N ILE A 43 -5.22 5.13 19.88
CA ILE A 43 -6.20 6.23 20.01
C ILE A 43 -6.93 6.12 21.34
N GLY A 44 -7.44 4.93 21.67
CA GLY A 44 -8.10 4.70 22.97
C GLY A 44 -7.20 4.93 24.17
N ALA A 45 -5.91 4.57 24.08
CA ALA A 45 -4.92 4.84 25.13
C ALA A 45 -4.72 6.35 25.36
N VAL A 46 -4.62 7.13 24.28
CA VAL A 46 -4.50 8.60 24.35
C VAL A 46 -5.75 9.22 24.95
N GLU A 47 -6.94 8.82 24.48
CA GLU A 47 -8.23 9.34 24.98
C GLU A 47 -8.47 8.99 26.45
N SER A 48 -7.95 7.85 26.91
CA SER A 48 -8.01 7.42 28.31
C SER A 48 -6.93 8.03 29.20
N GLY A 49 -6.03 8.85 28.64
CA GLY A 49 -4.93 9.47 29.38
C GLY A 49 -3.86 8.49 29.87
N GLU A 50 -3.58 7.42 29.10
CA GLU A 50 -2.47 6.50 29.40
C GLU A 50 -1.11 7.20 29.43
N ASP A 51 -0.14 6.56 30.11
CA ASP A 51 1.22 7.06 30.21
C ASP A 51 1.90 7.24 28.84
N CYS A 52 2.65 8.33 28.71
CA CYS A 52 3.37 8.70 27.49
C CYS A 52 4.29 7.58 26.97
N ARG A 53 4.97 6.85 27.86
CA ARG A 53 5.84 5.74 27.44
C ARG A 53 5.03 4.62 26.79
N THR A 54 3.87 4.29 27.34
CA THR A 54 2.98 3.25 26.81
C THR A 54 2.49 3.64 25.41
N VAL A 55 2.00 4.88 25.25
CA VAL A 55 1.54 5.39 23.95
C VAL A 55 2.66 5.35 22.90
N VAL A 56 3.87 5.81 23.24
CA VAL A 56 5.01 5.79 22.31
C VAL A 56 5.44 4.37 21.94
N GLN A 57 5.39 3.43 22.88
CA GLN A 57 5.68 2.02 22.59
C GLN A 57 4.65 1.41 21.65
N GLN A 58 3.36 1.68 21.87
CA GLN A 58 2.30 1.20 20.99
C GLN A 58 2.40 1.84 19.59
N LEU A 59 2.66 3.14 19.50
CA LEU A 59 2.94 3.82 18.22
C LEU A 59 4.10 3.16 17.47
N SER A 60 5.20 2.87 18.16
CA SER A 60 6.34 2.16 17.57
C SER A 60 5.96 0.77 17.04
N ALA A 61 5.01 0.09 17.70
CA ALA A 61 4.48 -1.19 17.22
C ALA A 61 3.59 -1.03 15.99
N VAL A 62 2.79 0.05 15.90
CA VAL A 62 1.99 0.40 14.71
C VAL A 62 2.91 0.68 13.53
N THR A 63 3.93 1.52 13.68
CA THR A 63 4.90 1.82 12.61
C THR A 63 5.53 0.54 12.07
N LYS A 64 6.06 -0.31 12.95
CA LYS A 64 6.62 -1.62 12.54
C LYS A 64 5.61 -2.54 11.84
N ALA A 65 4.32 -2.42 12.12
CA ALA A 65 3.29 -3.20 11.44
C ALA A 65 3.01 -2.63 10.04
N LEU A 66 3.01 -1.31 9.90
CA LEU A 66 2.89 -0.61 8.62
C LEU A 66 4.10 -0.88 7.72
N ASP A 67 5.33 -0.80 8.23
CA ASP A 67 6.56 -1.10 7.46
C ASP A 67 6.50 -2.52 6.88
N ARG A 68 6.09 -3.49 7.71
CA ARG A 68 5.91 -4.89 7.29
C ARG A 68 4.79 -5.09 6.27
N ALA A 69 3.79 -4.21 6.23
CA ALA A 69 2.75 -4.23 5.20
C ALA A 69 3.28 -3.57 3.91
N GLY A 70 3.97 -2.44 4.02
CA GLY A 70 4.62 -1.74 2.91
C GLY A 70 5.65 -2.60 2.18
N PHE A 71 6.54 -3.28 2.92
CA PHE A 71 7.48 -4.23 2.32
C PHE A 71 6.79 -5.38 1.58
N LEU A 72 5.65 -5.85 2.08
CA LEU A 72 4.89 -6.89 1.36
C LEU A 72 4.30 -6.35 0.06
N VAL A 73 3.79 -5.11 0.06
CA VAL A 73 3.30 -4.45 -1.16
C VAL A 73 4.42 -4.34 -2.20
N ILE A 74 5.55 -3.74 -1.82
CA ILE A 74 6.65 -3.47 -2.77
C ILE A 74 7.28 -4.77 -3.26
N SER A 75 7.50 -5.76 -2.38
CA SER A 75 8.05 -7.06 -2.82
C SER A 75 7.10 -7.84 -3.73
N THR A 76 5.79 -7.69 -3.56
CA THR A 76 4.79 -8.27 -4.47
C THR A 76 4.88 -7.60 -5.84
N ALA A 77 4.90 -6.27 -5.87
CA ALA A 77 5.04 -5.50 -7.11
C ALA A 77 6.36 -5.82 -7.84
N LEU A 78 7.49 -5.88 -7.12
CA LEU A 78 8.78 -6.26 -7.69
C LEU A 78 8.74 -7.65 -8.34
N ARG A 79 8.09 -8.62 -7.69
CA ARG A 79 7.95 -9.98 -8.24
C ARG A 79 7.15 -9.98 -9.54
N GLU A 80 6.07 -9.20 -9.59
CA GLU A 80 5.24 -9.06 -10.79
C GLU A 80 6.02 -8.41 -11.95
N CYS A 81 6.79 -7.35 -11.68
CA CYS A 81 7.69 -6.74 -12.68
C CYS A 81 8.70 -7.73 -13.26
N LEU A 82 9.26 -8.62 -12.42
CA LEU A 82 10.24 -9.61 -12.86
C LEU A 82 9.61 -10.73 -13.70
N THR A 83 8.33 -11.04 -13.45
CA THR A 83 7.61 -12.09 -14.20
C THR A 83 7.05 -11.60 -15.53
N ASP A 84 6.71 -10.32 -15.65
CA ASP A 84 6.21 -9.72 -16.89
C ASP A 84 6.73 -8.28 -17.09
N PRO A 85 7.98 -8.11 -17.58
CA PRO A 85 8.64 -6.81 -17.68
C PRO A 85 8.04 -5.84 -18.71
N GLY A 86 7.10 -6.31 -19.53
CA GLY A 86 6.48 -5.56 -20.62
C GLY A 86 4.97 -5.41 -20.51
N ALA A 87 4.36 -5.90 -19.41
CA ALA A 87 2.94 -5.68 -19.15
C ALA A 87 2.65 -4.18 -19.04
N GLU A 88 1.64 -3.71 -19.77
CA GLU A 88 1.13 -2.36 -19.54
C GLU A 88 0.73 -2.20 -18.07
N GLY A 89 1.35 -1.23 -17.40
CA GLY A 89 1.13 -0.99 -15.98
C GLY A 89 2.13 -1.68 -15.04
N SER A 90 3.11 -2.44 -15.54
CA SER A 90 4.20 -2.97 -14.72
C SER A 90 4.95 -1.80 -14.06
N PRO A 91 5.14 -1.81 -12.72
CA PRO A 91 5.85 -0.74 -12.04
C PRO A 91 7.32 -0.63 -12.52
N ASN A 92 7.84 0.60 -12.62
CA ASN A 92 9.25 0.81 -12.97
C ASN A 92 10.15 0.31 -11.82
N PRO A 93 11.14 -0.56 -12.06
CA PRO A 93 12.07 -1.02 -11.03
C PRO A 93 12.74 0.11 -10.23
N GLU A 94 13.12 1.22 -10.90
CA GLU A 94 13.73 2.38 -10.24
C GLU A 94 12.75 3.12 -9.31
N GLU A 95 11.45 3.12 -9.65
CA GLU A 95 10.40 3.69 -8.82
C GLU A 95 10.16 2.81 -7.59
N LEU A 96 10.11 1.48 -7.77
CA LEU A 96 9.98 0.53 -6.66
C LEU A 96 11.17 0.57 -5.71
N GLU A 97 12.40 0.76 -6.22
CA GLU A 97 13.59 0.95 -5.39
C GLU A 97 13.46 2.21 -4.52
N LYS A 98 13.05 3.34 -5.11
CA LYS A 98 12.83 4.59 -4.35
C LYS A 98 11.76 4.42 -3.28
N LEU A 99 10.65 3.75 -3.60
CA LEU A 99 9.60 3.46 -2.63
C LEU A 99 10.13 2.54 -1.51
N PHE A 100 10.94 1.54 -1.84
CA PHE A 100 11.52 0.64 -0.85
C PHE A 100 12.44 1.38 0.13
N LEU A 101 13.33 2.24 -0.38
CA LEU A 101 14.24 3.05 0.42
C LEU A 101 13.51 4.07 1.30
N SER A 102 12.29 4.49 0.92
CA SER A 102 11.47 5.39 1.76
C SER A 102 10.84 4.72 2.98
N LEU A 103 10.81 3.38 3.01
CA LEU A 103 10.31 2.58 4.14
C LEU A 103 11.41 2.09 5.09
N ALA A 104 12.68 2.39 4.79
CA ALA A 104 13.86 1.90 5.52
C ALA A 104 14.35 2.88 6.61
#